data_AF-A0A971BQP9-F1
#
_entry.id   AF-A0A971BQP9-F1
#
_cell.length_a   1.000
_cell.length_b   1.000
_cell.length_c   1.000
_cell.angle_alpha   90.00
_cell.angle_beta   90.00
_cell.angle_gamma   90.00
#
_symmetry.space_group_name_H-M   'P 1'
#
loop_
_entity.id
_entity.type
_entity.pdbx_description
1 polymer ?
#
loop_
_entity_poly.entity_id
_entity_poly.type
_entity_poly.pdbx_seq_one_letter_code
_entity_poly.pdbx_strand_id
1 'polypeptide(L)'
;RINYAFRAGMIISFPCAAGLYILAFQICDLLYGMPEAGIPLEPMAFSCIALAAFQLSSAGLQGIGRPEIAMRHLIITGILKVIFNYTLTSVPMLNIKGAAIGTVIAFTIGSLLNIIYLQRLTGVKYETGRALKIAIVTVLMAIAVKISYGAIVGMDISSHIATAGAILIGVAVYGILLFITKELDLNMLKMIRS
;
A
#
# COMPACT_ATOMS: atom_id res chain seq x y z
N ARG A 1 2.71 12.58 -17.38
CA ARG A 1 3.68 12.37 -16.27
C ARG A 1 2.98 11.94 -14.97
N ILE A 2 1.93 12.66 -14.52
CA ILE A 2 1.16 12.31 -13.30
C ILE A 2 0.64 10.85 -13.31
N ASN A 3 -0.04 10.40 -14.37
CA ASN A 3 -0.55 9.02 -14.44
C ASN A 3 0.55 7.95 -14.32
N TYR A 4 1.76 8.20 -14.86
CA TYR A 4 2.88 7.28 -14.71
C TYR A 4 3.36 7.19 -13.26
N ALA A 5 3.41 8.32 -12.54
CA ALA A 5 3.78 8.34 -11.13
C ALA A 5 2.76 7.56 -10.28
N PHE A 6 1.46 7.77 -10.51
CA PHE A 6 0.41 7.00 -9.83
C PHE A 6 0.47 5.51 -10.17
N ARG A 7 0.71 5.15 -11.43
CA ARG A 7 0.90 3.76 -11.86
C ARG A 7 2.09 3.11 -11.16
N ALA A 8 3.24 3.78 -11.17
CA ALA A 8 4.45 3.32 -10.47
C ALA A 8 4.19 3.13 -8.97
N GLY A 9 3.47 4.08 -8.36
CA GLY A 9 3.00 4.00 -6.99
C GLY A 9 2.18 2.74 -6.72
N MET A 10 1.17 2.48 -7.55
CA MET A 10 0.27 1.32 -7.40
C MET A 10 1.01 -0.01 -7.60
N ILE A 11 1.95 -0.08 -8.56
CA ILE A 11 2.81 -1.25 -8.78
C ILE A 11 3.60 -1.63 -7.53
N ILE A 12 3.92 -0.67 -6.66
CA ILE A 12 4.69 -0.91 -5.43
C ILE A 12 3.76 -1.06 -4.23
N SER A 13 2.81 -0.15 -4.05
CA SER A 13 2.02 -0.05 -2.82
C SER A 13 0.97 -1.14 -2.67
N PHE A 14 0.37 -1.60 -3.77
CA PHE A 14 -0.66 -2.65 -3.73
C PHE A 14 -0.09 -4.02 -3.29
N PRO A 15 0.95 -4.58 -3.92
CA PRO A 15 1.53 -5.86 -3.48
C PRO A 15 2.16 -5.75 -2.10
N CYS A 16 2.74 -4.61 -1.75
CA CYS A 16 3.28 -4.38 -0.41
C CYS A 16 2.19 -4.45 0.66
N ALA A 17 1.06 -3.75 0.46
CA ALA A 17 -0.08 -3.81 1.37
C ALA A 17 -0.65 -5.24 1.46
N ALA A 18 -0.82 -5.93 0.34
CA ALA A 18 -1.36 -7.28 0.33
C ALA A 18 -0.42 -8.30 1.02
N GLY A 19 0.88 -8.22 0.76
CA GLY A 19 1.89 -9.07 1.39
C GLY A 19 1.96 -8.86 2.90
N LEU A 20 2.01 -7.59 3.35
CA LEU A 20 1.99 -7.24 4.76
C LEU A 20 0.71 -7.67 5.44
N TYR A 21 -0.45 -7.57 4.77
CA TYR A 21 -1.73 -8.00 5.30
C TYR A 21 -1.78 -9.52 5.52
N ILE A 22 -1.39 -10.30 4.51
CA ILE A 22 -1.49 -11.77 4.55
C ILE A 22 -0.50 -12.39 5.53
N LEU A 23 0.71 -11.82 5.59
CA LEU A 23 1.82 -12.36 6.38
C LEU A 23 2.08 -11.54 7.65
N ALA A 24 1.14 -10.71 8.10
CA ALA A 24 1.37 -9.76 9.21
C ALA A 24 1.94 -10.45 10.46
N PHE A 25 1.29 -11.52 10.92
CA PHE A 25 1.68 -12.26 12.12
C PHE A 25 3.01 -12.99 11.93
N GLN A 26 3.20 -13.58 10.75
CA GLN A 26 4.39 -14.34 10.38
C GLN A 26 5.62 -13.44 10.28
N ILE A 27 5.48 -12.25 9.71
CA ILE A 27 6.53 -11.25 9.62
C ILE A 27 6.88 -10.75 11.03
N CYS A 28 5.89 -10.47 11.87
CA CYS A 28 6.12 -10.03 13.24
C CYS A 28 6.77 -11.11 14.11
N ASP A 29 6.38 -12.36 13.93
CA ASP A 29 7.01 -13.50 14.60
C ASP A 29 8.46 -13.70 14.13
N LEU A 30 8.69 -13.63 12.82
CA LEU A 30 10.03 -13.72 12.23
C LEU A 30 10.99 -12.63 12.72
N LEU A 31 10.51 -11.38 12.79
CA LEU A 31 11.36 -10.22 13.10
C LEU A 31 11.51 -9.96 14.59
N TYR A 32 10.45 -10.20 15.37
CA TYR A 32 10.37 -9.79 16.77
C TYR A 32 10.12 -10.94 17.74
N GLY A 33 9.87 -12.16 17.26
CA GLY A 33 9.42 -13.28 18.10
C GLY A 33 8.09 -13.00 18.80
N MET A 34 7.32 -12.03 18.30
CA MET A 34 6.08 -11.55 18.90
C MET A 34 4.99 -11.46 17.82
N PRO A 35 4.26 -12.55 17.54
CA PRO A 35 3.20 -12.57 16.53
C PRO A 35 2.08 -11.57 16.84
N GLU A 36 1.88 -11.22 18.11
CA GLU A 36 0.89 -10.22 18.55
C GLU A 36 1.11 -8.83 17.94
N ALA A 37 2.35 -8.48 17.56
CA ALA A 37 2.62 -7.24 16.82
C ALA A 37 1.97 -7.23 15.41
N GLY A 38 1.54 -8.39 14.91
CA GLY A 38 0.75 -8.54 13.69
C GLY A 38 -0.67 -7.95 13.81
N ILE A 39 -1.22 -7.88 15.02
CA ILE A 39 -2.58 -7.39 15.31
C ILE A 39 -2.81 -5.96 14.79
N PRO A 40 -1.94 -4.96 15.08
CA PRO A 40 -2.03 -3.64 14.49
C PRO A 40 -1.43 -3.56 13.07
N LEU A 41 -0.46 -4.43 12.73
CA LEU A 41 0.20 -4.39 11.42
C LEU A 41 -0.77 -4.75 10.29
N GLU A 42 -1.63 -5.75 10.48
CA GLU A 42 -2.61 -6.22 9.51
C GLU A 42 -3.49 -5.05 8.99
N PRO A 43 -4.25 -4.32 9.81
CA PRO A 43 -5.02 -3.17 9.33
C PRO A 43 -4.14 -2.03 8.85
N MET A 44 -2.93 -1.86 9.41
CA MET A 44 -2.01 -0.80 9.01
C MET A 44 -1.42 -1.04 7.61
N ALA A 45 -1.40 -2.28 7.11
CA ALA A 45 -0.89 -2.60 5.78
C ALA A 45 -1.57 -1.78 4.68
N PHE A 46 -2.89 -1.55 4.79
CA PHE A 46 -3.64 -0.71 3.85
C PHE A 46 -3.19 0.76 3.82
N SER A 47 -2.54 1.24 4.88
CA SER A 47 -1.99 2.59 4.90
C SER A 47 -0.89 2.77 3.85
N CYS A 48 -0.20 1.71 3.43
CA CYS A 48 0.79 1.78 2.35
C CYS A 48 0.17 2.33 1.05
N ILE A 49 -1.07 1.92 0.73
CA ILE A 49 -1.78 2.39 -0.46
C ILE A 49 -2.17 3.85 -0.31
N ALA A 50 -2.84 4.18 0.79
CA ALA A 50 -3.33 5.54 1.07
C ALA A 50 -2.18 6.55 1.16
N LEU A 51 -1.10 6.17 1.84
CA LEU A 51 0.09 6.98 2.01
C LEU A 51 0.84 7.18 0.69
N ALA A 52 0.98 6.14 -0.14
CA ALA A 52 1.58 6.28 -1.46
C ALA A 52 0.76 7.23 -2.34
N ALA A 53 -0.58 7.07 -2.34
CA ALA A 53 -1.48 7.97 -3.06
C ALA A 53 -1.36 9.42 -2.55
N PHE A 54 -1.27 9.62 -1.24
CA PHE A 54 -1.05 10.93 -0.61
C PHE A 54 0.28 11.55 -1.06
N GLN A 55 1.38 10.80 -1.02
CA GLN A 55 2.70 11.29 -1.40
C GLN A 55 2.78 11.65 -2.88
N LEU A 56 2.24 10.80 -3.76
CA LEU A 56 2.27 11.03 -5.21
C LEU A 56 1.40 12.23 -5.62
N SER A 57 0.22 12.35 -5.03
CA SER A 57 -0.68 13.47 -5.28
C SER A 57 -0.12 14.80 -4.72
N SER A 58 0.49 14.76 -3.53
CA SER A 58 1.19 15.90 -2.93
C SER A 58 2.38 16.34 -3.80
N ALA A 59 3.21 15.40 -4.26
CA ALA A 59 4.32 15.69 -5.18
C ALA A 59 3.80 16.26 -6.51
N GLY A 60 2.66 15.78 -7.01
CA GLY A 60 2.00 16.33 -8.19
C GLY A 60 1.58 17.79 -8.01
N LEU A 61 0.96 18.15 -6.88
CA LEU A 61 0.60 19.53 -6.54
C LEU A 61 1.83 20.44 -6.41
N GLN A 62 2.88 19.94 -5.78
CA GLN A 62 4.16 20.67 -5.67
C GLN A 62 4.79 20.89 -7.05
N GLY A 63 4.77 19.88 -7.92
CA GLY A 63 5.33 19.95 -9.28
C GLY A 63 4.62 20.93 -10.22
N ILE A 64 3.37 21.31 -9.94
CA ILE A 64 2.63 22.33 -10.70
C ILE A 64 2.70 23.73 -10.05
N GLY A 65 3.59 23.93 -9.08
CA GLY A 65 3.76 25.22 -8.39
C GLY A 65 2.69 25.52 -7.34
N ARG A 66 2.02 24.51 -6.79
CA ARG A 66 1.01 24.64 -5.73
C ARG A 66 1.36 23.88 -4.44
N PRO A 67 2.58 24.05 -3.87
CA PRO A 67 2.98 23.37 -2.64
C PRO A 67 2.10 23.76 -1.43
N GLU A 68 1.55 24.98 -1.42
CA GLU A 68 0.65 25.50 -0.40
C GLU A 68 -0.60 24.61 -0.17
N ILE A 69 -1.16 24.05 -1.24
CA ILE A 69 -2.36 23.19 -1.18
C ILE A 69 -1.98 21.85 -0.53
N ALA A 70 -0.85 21.27 -0.96
CA ALA A 70 -0.33 20.03 -0.41
C ALA A 70 -0.03 20.15 1.09
N MET A 71 0.55 21.28 1.52
CA MET A 71 0.80 21.56 2.94
C MET A 71 -0.49 21.67 3.76
N ARG A 72 -1.51 22.37 3.24
CA ARG A 72 -2.82 22.47 3.92
C ARG A 72 -3.47 21.10 4.10
N HIS A 73 -3.45 20.26 3.06
CA HIS A 73 -4.00 18.91 3.15
C HIS A 73 -3.18 18.00 4.07
N LEU A 74 -1.85 18.18 4.15
CA LEU A 74 -1.01 17.48 5.11
C LEU A 74 -1.40 17.84 6.56
N ILE A 75 -1.62 19.12 6.85
CA ILE A 75 -2.06 19.57 8.17
C ILE A 75 -3.44 18.98 8.51
N ILE A 76 -4.41 19.05 7.58
CA ILE A 76 -5.74 18.44 7.76
C ILE A 76 -5.62 16.95 8.03
N THR A 77 -4.78 16.24 7.27
CA THR A 77 -4.51 14.81 7.45
C THR A 77 -3.91 14.52 8.83
N GLY A 78 -2.98 15.36 9.30
CA GLY A 78 -2.39 15.25 10.63
C GLY A 78 -3.42 15.43 11.75
N ILE A 79 -4.29 16.43 11.63
CA ILE A 79 -5.38 16.67 12.59
C ILE A 79 -6.35 15.49 12.60
N LEU A 80 -6.80 15.03 11.43
CA LEU A 80 -7.67 13.86 11.31
C LEU A 80 -7.03 12.62 11.89
N LYS A 81 -5.72 12.41 11.67
CA LYS A 81 -4.98 11.28 12.23
C LYS A 81 -5.01 11.31 13.76
N VAL A 82 -4.80 12.47 14.38
CA VAL A 82 -4.86 12.61 15.85
C VAL A 82 -6.27 12.33 16.36
N ILE A 83 -7.29 12.92 15.74
CA ILE A 83 -8.70 12.72 16.12
C ILE A 83 -9.08 11.24 16.01
N PHE A 84 -8.81 10.61 14.86
CA PHE A 84 -9.14 9.21 14.64
C PHE A 84 -8.34 8.29 15.55
N ASN A 85 -7.05 8.54 15.74
CA ASN A 85 -6.26 7.72 16.65
C ASN A 85 -6.81 7.81 18.10
N TYR A 86 -7.12 9.01 18.59
CA TYR A 86 -7.69 9.16 19.93
C TYR A 86 -9.07 8.48 20.06
N THR A 87 -9.97 8.73 19.11
CA THR A 87 -11.35 8.21 19.15
C THR A 87 -11.43 6.70 18.93
N LEU A 88 -10.74 6.16 17.93
CA LEU A 88 -10.76 4.73 17.61
C LEU A 88 -9.96 3.88 18.61
N THR A 89 -8.84 4.40 19.14
CA THR A 89 -8.06 3.67 20.17
C THR A 89 -8.80 3.61 21.50
N SER A 90 -9.63 4.62 21.80
CA SER A 90 -10.48 4.64 22.99
C SER A 90 -11.61 3.60 22.95
N VAL A 91 -11.88 2.97 21.79
CA VAL A 91 -12.86 1.89 21.68
C VAL A 91 -12.23 0.59 22.22
N PRO A 92 -12.73 0.02 23.33
CA PRO A 92 -12.10 -1.13 23.99
C PRO A 92 -12.06 -2.41 23.13
N MET A 93 -12.88 -2.51 22.09
CA MET A 93 -12.84 -3.61 21.13
C MET A 93 -11.74 -3.44 20.07
N LEU A 94 -11.36 -2.20 19.75
CA LEU A 94 -10.37 -1.90 18.71
C LEU A 94 -8.96 -1.74 19.29
N ASN A 95 -8.82 -1.15 20.49
CA ASN A 95 -7.53 -0.87 21.14
C ASN A 95 -6.48 -0.39 20.12
N ILE A 96 -5.35 -1.10 20.01
CA ILE A 96 -4.25 -0.78 19.11
C ILE A 96 -4.61 -0.88 17.61
N LYS A 97 -5.61 -1.69 17.24
CA LYS A 97 -6.14 -1.72 15.86
C LYS A 97 -6.83 -0.41 15.51
N GLY A 98 -7.41 0.27 16.50
CA GLY A 98 -8.06 1.56 16.33
C GLY A 98 -7.10 2.62 15.79
N ALA A 99 -5.88 2.69 16.35
CA ALA A 99 -4.83 3.58 15.89
C ALA A 99 -4.41 3.31 14.42
N ALA A 100 -4.28 2.03 14.07
CA ALA A 100 -3.94 1.60 12.71
C ALA A 100 -5.02 2.00 11.70
N ILE A 101 -6.29 1.67 11.99
CA ILE A 101 -7.44 2.02 11.15
C ILE A 101 -7.56 3.56 11.02
N GLY A 102 -7.39 4.29 12.12
CA GLY A 102 -7.44 5.75 12.10
C GLY A 102 -6.37 6.37 11.19
N THR A 103 -5.19 5.76 11.14
CA THR A 103 -4.11 6.17 10.21
C THR A 103 -4.49 5.92 8.76
N VAL A 104 -5.08 4.75 8.45
CA VAL A 104 -5.57 4.43 7.09
C VAL A 104 -6.63 5.44 6.66
N ILE A 105 -7.62 5.71 7.50
CA ILE A 105 -8.72 6.63 7.19
C ILE A 105 -8.18 8.05 6.97
N ALA A 106 -7.31 8.54 7.87
CA ALA A 106 -6.73 9.87 7.77
C ALA A 106 -5.98 10.06 6.44
N PHE A 107 -5.06 9.15 6.10
CA PHE A 107 -4.33 9.23 4.84
C PHE A 107 -5.22 9.02 3.62
N THR A 108 -6.27 8.21 3.73
CA THR A 108 -7.25 8.04 2.64
C THR A 108 -7.94 9.36 2.35
N ILE A 109 -8.47 10.04 3.37
CA ILE A 109 -9.11 11.36 3.23
C ILE A 109 -8.12 12.38 2.67
N GLY A 110 -6.90 12.44 3.23
CA GLY A 110 -5.84 13.32 2.74
C GLY A 110 -5.51 13.07 1.26
N SER A 111 -5.41 11.80 0.86
CA SER A 111 -5.08 11.44 -0.51
C SER A 111 -6.20 11.82 -1.47
N LEU A 112 -7.46 11.65 -1.08
CA LEU A 112 -8.63 12.05 -1.86
C LEU A 112 -8.66 13.57 -2.05
N LEU A 113 -8.40 14.35 -1.00
CA LEU A 113 -8.31 15.81 -1.09
C LEU A 113 -7.24 16.24 -2.11
N ASN A 114 -6.04 15.67 -2.02
CA ASN A 114 -4.97 15.97 -2.98
C ASN A 114 -5.35 15.55 -4.41
N ILE A 115 -5.88 14.35 -4.61
CA ILE A 115 -6.25 13.79 -5.92
C ILE A 115 -7.34 14.64 -6.59
N ILE A 116 -8.37 15.03 -5.85
CA ILE A 116 -9.47 15.86 -6.34
C ILE A 116 -8.96 17.24 -6.75
N TYR A 117 -8.15 17.89 -5.91
CA TYR A 117 -7.58 19.20 -6.25
C TYR A 117 -6.63 19.13 -7.43
N LEU A 118 -5.78 18.09 -7.49
CA LEU A 118 -4.88 17.88 -8.61
C LEU A 118 -5.67 17.67 -9.91
N GLN A 119 -6.76 16.90 -9.88
CA GLN A 119 -7.64 16.72 -11.03
C GLN A 119 -8.31 18.02 -11.46
N ARG A 120 -8.80 18.84 -10.51
CA ARG A 120 -9.41 20.14 -10.81
C ARG A 120 -8.43 21.12 -11.44
N LEU A 121 -7.18 21.15 -10.97
CA LEU A 121 -6.17 22.10 -11.43
C LEU A 121 -5.48 21.69 -12.74
N THR A 122 -5.34 20.39 -12.99
CA THR A 122 -4.60 19.87 -14.16
C THR A 122 -5.50 19.26 -15.23
N GLY A 123 -6.77 18.97 -14.92
CA GLY A 123 -7.67 18.23 -15.81
C GLY A 123 -7.27 16.78 -16.05
N VAL A 124 -6.34 16.21 -15.25
CA VAL A 124 -5.85 14.85 -15.46
C VAL A 124 -6.98 13.83 -15.31
N LYS A 125 -7.08 12.89 -16.26
CA LYS A 125 -7.96 11.73 -16.16
C LYS A 125 -7.14 10.54 -15.69
N TYR A 126 -7.44 10.03 -14.48
CA TYR A 126 -6.76 8.87 -13.93
C TYR A 126 -7.17 7.58 -14.67
N GLU A 127 -6.20 6.70 -14.92
CA GLU A 127 -6.40 5.46 -15.68
C GLU A 127 -6.95 4.34 -14.78
N THR A 128 -8.22 4.45 -14.36
CA THR A 128 -8.86 3.49 -13.44
C THR A 128 -8.83 2.04 -13.94
N GLY A 129 -8.90 1.82 -15.26
CA GLY A 129 -8.80 0.48 -15.84
C GLY A 129 -7.44 -0.19 -15.59
N ARG A 130 -6.34 0.58 -15.62
CA ARG A 130 -5.00 0.07 -15.27
C ARG A 130 -4.86 -0.17 -13.77
N ALA A 131 -5.41 0.72 -12.95
CA ALA A 131 -5.47 0.53 -11.49
C ALA A 131 -6.18 -0.78 -11.13
N LEU A 132 -7.31 -1.08 -11.78
CA LEU A 132 -8.03 -2.34 -11.59
C LEU A 132 -7.20 -3.55 -12.01
N LYS A 133 -6.49 -3.47 -13.14
CA LYS A 133 -5.61 -4.54 -13.60
C LYS A 133 -4.49 -4.84 -12.59
N ILE A 134 -3.85 -3.81 -12.05
CA ILE A 134 -2.80 -3.94 -11.03
C ILE A 134 -3.39 -4.51 -9.72
N ALA A 135 -4.61 -4.11 -9.35
CA ALA A 135 -5.33 -4.69 -8.22
C ALA A 135 -5.58 -6.19 -8.42
N ILE A 136 -6.06 -6.62 -9.60
CA ILE A 136 -6.27 -8.03 -9.91
C ILE A 136 -4.96 -8.82 -9.84
N VAL A 137 -3.88 -8.31 -10.43
CA VAL A 137 -2.55 -8.94 -10.35
C VAL A 137 -2.08 -9.08 -8.90
N THR A 138 -2.33 -8.06 -8.08
CA THR A 138 -2.01 -8.08 -6.65
C THR A 138 -2.81 -9.14 -5.90
N VAL A 139 -4.11 -9.27 -6.19
CA VAL A 139 -4.98 -10.29 -5.58
C VAL A 139 -4.53 -11.70 -5.98
N LEU A 140 -4.13 -11.92 -7.23
CA LEU A 140 -3.60 -13.22 -7.68
C LEU A 140 -2.28 -13.57 -6.97
N MET A 141 -1.37 -12.61 -6.82
CA MET A 141 -0.15 -12.80 -6.03
C MET A 141 -0.48 -13.11 -4.56
N ALA A 142 -1.41 -12.36 -3.96
CA ALA A 142 -1.85 -12.57 -2.59
C ALA A 142 -2.37 -14.00 -2.35
N ILE A 143 -3.17 -14.53 -3.28
CA ILE A 143 -3.64 -15.93 -3.24
C ILE A 143 -2.46 -16.90 -3.34
N ALA A 144 -1.53 -16.67 -4.28
CA ALA A 144 -0.37 -17.52 -4.46
C ALA A 144 0.52 -17.57 -3.20
N VAL A 145 0.76 -16.42 -2.55
CA VAL A 145 1.52 -16.35 -1.29
C VAL A 145 0.85 -17.16 -0.20
N LYS A 146 -0.47 -17.00 -0.03
CA LYS A 146 -1.23 -17.73 1.00
C LYS A 146 -1.16 -19.25 0.78
N ILE A 147 -1.32 -19.71 -0.46
CA ILE A 147 -1.22 -21.14 -0.81
C ILE A 147 0.21 -21.64 -0.58
N SER A 148 1.22 -20.90 -1.04
CA SER A 148 2.62 -21.30 -0.88
C SER A 148 3.04 -21.39 0.58
N TYR A 149 2.63 -20.43 1.42
CA TYR A 149 2.93 -20.46 2.85
C TYR A 149 2.32 -21.70 3.50
N GLY A 150 1.03 -21.98 3.24
CA GLY A 150 0.35 -23.15 3.77
C GLY A 150 0.98 -24.47 3.31
N ALA A 151 1.41 -24.55 2.05
CA ALA A 151 2.10 -25.73 1.52
C ALA A 151 3.47 -25.95 2.17
N ILE A 152 4.27 -24.90 2.35
CA ILE A 152 5.61 -25.01 2.94
C ILE A 152 5.53 -25.40 4.42
N VAL A 153 4.61 -24.79 5.18
CA VAL A 153 4.37 -25.18 6.59
C VAL A 153 3.86 -26.63 6.68
N GLY A 154 3.03 -27.08 5.74
CA GLY A 154 2.55 -28.46 5.68
C GLY A 154 3.63 -29.51 5.37
N MET A 155 4.84 -29.09 5.02
CA MET A 155 6.01 -29.97 4.80
C MET A 155 6.93 -30.06 6.03
N ASP A 156 6.45 -29.68 7.23
CA ASP A 156 7.22 -29.61 8.49
C ASP A 156 8.45 -28.67 8.43
N ILE A 157 8.44 -27.71 7.51
CA ILE A 157 9.48 -26.68 7.43
C ILE A 157 9.18 -25.59 8.47
N SER A 158 10.22 -25.14 9.18
CA SER A 158 10.14 -24.04 10.16
C SER A 158 9.35 -22.84 9.61
N SER A 159 8.39 -22.35 10.40
CA SER A 159 7.52 -21.21 10.08
C SER A 159 8.29 -19.97 9.60
N HIS A 160 9.50 -19.75 10.10
CA HIS A 160 10.37 -18.64 9.70
C HIS A 160 10.85 -18.78 8.25
N ILE A 161 11.30 -19.98 7.87
CA ILE A 161 11.76 -20.31 6.52
C ILE A 161 10.57 -20.29 5.55
N ALA A 162 9.40 -20.79 6.00
CA ALA A 162 8.17 -20.74 5.24
C ALA A 162 7.74 -19.30 4.90
N THR A 163 7.89 -18.38 5.86
CA THR A 163 7.59 -16.96 5.66
C THR A 163 8.51 -16.33 4.61
N ALA A 164 9.82 -16.55 4.71
CA ALA A 164 10.79 -16.04 3.75
C ALA A 164 10.56 -16.64 2.33
N GLY A 165 10.29 -17.94 2.25
CA GLY A 165 9.95 -18.61 0.99
C GLY A 165 8.68 -18.07 0.35
N ALA A 166 7.62 -17.85 1.14
CA ALA A 166 6.36 -17.29 0.66
C ALA A 166 6.53 -15.85 0.14
N ILE A 167 7.37 -15.02 0.78
CA ILE A 167 7.70 -13.68 0.29
C ILE A 167 8.41 -13.76 -1.07
N LEU A 168 9.42 -14.63 -1.21
CA LEU A 168 10.16 -14.80 -2.47
C LEU A 168 9.25 -15.28 -3.61
N ILE A 169 8.37 -16.24 -3.33
CA ILE A 169 7.36 -16.72 -4.29
C ILE A 169 6.42 -15.58 -4.66
N GLY A 170 5.96 -14.78 -3.69
CA GLY A 170 5.13 -13.61 -3.94
C GLY A 170 5.79 -12.61 -4.89
N VAL A 171 7.05 -12.26 -4.65
CA VAL A 171 7.83 -11.36 -5.52
C VAL A 171 7.95 -11.94 -6.94
N ALA A 172 8.26 -13.24 -7.06
CA ALA A 172 8.38 -13.90 -8.36
C ALA A 172 7.05 -13.92 -9.13
N VAL A 173 5.96 -14.35 -8.48
CA VAL A 173 4.61 -14.41 -9.07
C VAL A 173 4.15 -13.02 -9.49
N TYR A 174 4.30 -12.02 -8.62
CA TYR A 174 3.93 -10.64 -8.94
C TYR A 174 4.72 -10.10 -10.13
N GLY A 175 6.04 -10.31 -10.14
CA GLY A 175 6.92 -9.92 -11.25
C GLY A 175 6.47 -10.54 -12.57
N ILE A 176 6.27 -11.86 -12.60
CA ILE A 176 5.82 -12.59 -13.80
C ILE A 176 4.46 -12.05 -14.28
N LEU A 177 3.49 -11.88 -13.38
CA LEU A 177 2.16 -11.37 -13.74
C LEU A 177 2.20 -9.94 -14.28
N LEU A 178 3.07 -9.08 -13.73
CA LEU A 178 3.27 -7.72 -14.25
C LEU A 178 3.91 -7.71 -15.65
N PHE A 179 4.85 -8.63 -15.91
CA PHE A 179 5.42 -8.81 -17.25
C PHE A 179 4.35 -9.27 -18.26
N ILE A 180 3.55 -10.28 -17.91
CA ILE A 180 2.48 -10.82 -18.77
C ILE A 180 1.42 -9.74 -19.05
N THR A 181 1.01 -8.99 -18.03
CA THR A 181 0.00 -7.93 -18.18
C THR A 181 0.54 -6.68 -18.88
N LYS A 182 1.85 -6.63 -19.22
CA LYS A 182 2.57 -5.50 -19.81
C LYS A 182 2.41 -4.21 -19.00
N GLU A 183 2.19 -4.35 -17.69
CA GLU A 183 2.10 -3.20 -16.80
C GLU A 183 3.48 -2.61 -16.47
N LEU A 184 4.51 -3.46 -16.53
CA LEU A 184 5.92 -3.11 -16.38
C LEU A 184 6.54 -2.86 -17.76
N ASP A 185 6.26 -1.69 -18.34
CA ASP A 185 6.80 -1.31 -19.66
C ASP A 185 8.21 -0.71 -19.52
N LEU A 186 9.16 -1.18 -20.33
CA LEU A 186 10.58 -0.74 -20.34
C LEU A 186 10.73 0.77 -20.56
N ASN A 187 9.72 1.41 -21.14
CA ASN A 187 9.64 2.86 -21.30
C ASN A 187 9.53 3.61 -19.97
N MET A 188 8.93 3.01 -18.93
CA MET A 188 8.88 3.61 -17.60
C MET A 188 10.27 3.62 -16.93
N LEU A 189 11.07 2.58 -17.16
CA LEU A 189 12.46 2.48 -16.66
C LEU A 189 13.42 3.42 -17.39
N LYS A 190 13.26 3.59 -18.71
CA LYS A 190 14.10 4.53 -19.48
C LYS A 190 13.89 6.00 -19.09
N MET A 191 12.68 6.38 -18.69
CA MET A 191 12.35 7.77 -18.35
C MET A 191 12.67 8.15 -16.89
N ILE A 192 12.90 7.19 -15.98
CA ILE A 192 13.47 7.47 -14.64
C ILE A 192 14.95 7.84 -14.75
N ARG A 193 15.62 7.44 -15.85
CA ARG A 193 17.04 7.66 -16.09
C ARG A 193 17.34 8.90 -16.95
N SER A 194 16.31 9.65 -17.41
CA SER A 194 16.43 10.88 -18.21
C SER A 194 15.84 12.09 -17.48
#